data_AF-A0A1G9V7B1-F1
#
_entry.id   AF-A0A1G9V7B1-F1
#
_cell.length_a   1.000
_cell.length_b   1.000
_cell.length_c   1.000
_cell.angle_alpha   90.00
_cell.angle_beta   90.00
_cell.angle_gamma   90.00
#
_symmetry.space_group_name_H-M   'P 1'
#
loop_
_entity.id
_entity.type
_entity.pdbx_description
1 polymer ?
#
loop_
_entity_poly.entity_id
_entity_poly.type
_entity_poly.pdbx_seq_one_letter_code
_entity_poly.pdbx_strand_id
1 'polypeptide(L)'
;MTTFNVPANRYRLLRTNFTDTHSLVIDTEATAEDIQSAAHQRIRAATDLLETFTCLTYEHADLNDISHIINALYLLVQDGCDLLEAAQHVQLQPAADNPPQPSQPLS
;
A
#
# COMPACT_ATOMS: atom_id res chain seq x y z
N MET A 1 27.21 -14.07 3.16
CA MET A 1 25.87 -13.73 3.66
C MET A 1 25.84 -12.23 3.85
N THR A 2 25.30 -11.49 2.88
CA THR A 2 25.18 -10.04 2.94
C THR A 2 24.04 -9.70 3.90
N THR A 3 24.39 -9.14 5.06
CA THR A 3 23.45 -8.49 5.97
C THR A 3 22.90 -7.26 5.28
N PHE A 4 21.68 -7.36 4.75
CA PHE A 4 20.93 -6.21 4.28
C PHE A 4 20.61 -5.35 5.50
N ASN A 5 21.28 -4.21 5.61
CA ASN A 5 20.97 -3.19 6.60
C ASN A 5 19.65 -2.54 6.21
N VAL A 6 18.53 -3.15 6.62
CA VAL A 6 17.19 -2.59 6.39
C VAL A 6 17.08 -1.34 7.25
N PRO A 7 16.87 -0.15 6.68
CA PRO A 7 16.64 1.06 7.46
C PRO A 7 15.40 0.88 8.34
N ALA A 8 15.48 1.28 9.61
CA ALA A 8 14.43 1.09 10.61
C ALA A 8 13.06 1.74 10.27
N ASN A 9 12.95 2.44 9.14
CA ASN A 9 11.73 3.10 8.67
C ASN A 9 11.34 2.74 7.22
N ARG A 10 11.95 1.72 6.60
CA ARG A 10 11.62 1.30 5.22
C ARG A 10 10.23 0.70 5.09
N TYR A 11 9.76 0.00 6.11
CA TYR A 11 8.50 -0.74 6.04
C TYR A 11 7.44 -0.07 6.90
N ARG A 12 6.38 0.41 6.25
CA ARG A 12 5.18 0.93 6.91
C ARG A 12 4.14 -0.17 7.01
N LEU A 13 3.55 -0.36 8.18
CA LEU A 13 2.52 -1.38 8.38
C LEU A 13 1.18 -0.91 7.80
N LEU A 14 0.42 -1.83 7.21
CA LEU A 14 -0.99 -1.60 6.89
C LEU A 14 -1.84 -1.62 8.16
N ARG A 15 -2.87 -0.78 8.23
CA ARG A 15 -3.85 -0.75 9.34
C ARG A 15 -4.66 -2.04 9.44
N THR A 16 -4.74 -2.79 8.35
CA THR A 16 -5.48 -4.05 8.22
C THR A 16 -4.71 -5.27 8.74
N ASN A 17 -3.52 -5.10 9.31
CA ASN A 17 -2.84 -6.17 10.03
C ASN A 17 -3.61 -6.52 11.31
N PHE A 18 -4.25 -7.69 11.35
CA PHE A 18 -5.05 -8.15 12.50
C PHE A 18 -4.29 -9.02 13.49
N THR A 19 -3.00 -9.25 13.28
CA THR A 19 -2.17 -10.12 14.13
C THR A 19 -0.93 -9.39 14.60
N ASP A 20 -0.38 -9.81 15.73
CA ASP A 20 0.85 -9.21 16.30
C ASP A 20 2.06 -9.34 15.36
N THR A 21 2.03 -10.35 14.49
CA THR A 21 3.02 -10.53 13.43
C THR A 21 2.53 -9.79 12.18
N HIS A 22 2.94 -8.54 12.03
CA HIS A 22 2.51 -7.66 10.94
C HIS A 22 3.10 -8.10 9.60
N SER A 23 2.46 -9.06 8.94
CA SER A 23 2.97 -9.74 7.74
C SER A 23 2.85 -8.92 6.45
N LEU A 24 1.94 -7.95 6.41
CA LEU A 24 1.72 -7.11 5.23
C LEU A 24 2.24 -5.70 5.49
N VAL A 25 3.18 -5.27 4.65
CA VAL A 25 3.86 -3.98 4.78
C VAL A 25 3.94 -3.27 3.43
N ILE A 26 4.01 -1.94 3.50
CA ILE A 26 4.32 -1.06 2.39
C ILE A 26 5.83 -0.81 2.44
N ASP A 27 6.52 -1.09 1.34
CA ASP A 27 7.92 -0.72 1.16
C ASP A 27 8.00 0.75 0.73
N THR A 28 8.37 1.64 1.65
CA THR A 28 8.44 3.09 1.40
C THR A 28 9.67 3.50 0.59
N GLU A 29 10.59 2.57 0.28
CA GLU A 29 11.67 2.80 -0.68
C GLU A 29 11.24 2.50 -2.13
N ALA A 30 10.05 1.94 -2.35
CA ALA A 30 9.48 1.82 -3.69
C ALA A 30 9.17 3.20 -4.29
N THR A 31 9.13 3.30 -5.62
CA THR A 31 8.80 4.57 -6.28
C THR A 31 7.37 4.99 -5.93
N ALA A 32 7.12 6.31 -5.85
CA ALA A 32 5.77 6.80 -5.61
C ALA A 32 4.77 6.30 -6.68
N GLU A 33 5.22 6.13 -7.93
CA GLU A 33 4.43 5.58 -9.03
C GLU A 33 4.03 4.12 -8.78
N ASP A 34 4.97 3.27 -8.34
CA ASP A 34 4.68 1.86 -8.02
C ASP A 34 3.67 1.75 -6.87
N ILE A 35 3.86 2.55 -5.81
CA ILE A 35 2.96 2.56 -4.64
C ILE A 35 1.57 3.07 -5.07
N GLN A 36 1.50 4.11 -5.89
CA GLN A 36 0.23 4.64 -6.41
C GLN A 36 -0.47 3.64 -7.33
N SER A 37 0.26 2.92 -8.18
CA SER A 37 -0.27 1.87 -9.04
C SER A 37 -0.88 0.75 -8.20
N ALA A 38 -0.19 0.31 -7.15
CA ALA A 38 -0.70 -0.68 -6.21
C ALA A 38 -1.96 -0.19 -5.48
N ALA A 39 -2.01 1.09 -5.08
CA ALA A 39 -3.17 1.70 -4.46
C ALA A 39 -4.37 1.71 -5.41
N HIS A 40 -4.15 2.16 -6.65
CA HIS A 40 -5.17 2.21 -7.69
C HIS A 40 -5.76 0.83 -7.95
N GLN A 41 -4.93 -0.22 -8.05
CA GLN A 41 -5.42 -1.59 -8.22
C GLN A 41 -6.37 -2.04 -7.10
N ARG A 42 -6.06 -1.73 -5.84
CA ARG A 42 -6.91 -2.09 -4.70
C ARG A 42 -8.23 -1.32 -4.68
N ILE A 43 -8.19 -0.01 -4.89
CA ILE A 43 -9.40 0.81 -4.98
C ILE A 43 -10.27 0.37 -6.16
N ARG A 44 -9.67 0.08 -7.31
CA ARG A 44 -10.41 -0.43 -8.47
C ARG A 44 -11.05 -1.79 -8.19
N ALA A 45 -10.30 -2.73 -7.61
CA ALA A 45 -10.84 -4.03 -7.21
C ALA A 45 -12.00 -3.88 -6.21
N ALA A 46 -11.93 -2.94 -5.27
CA ALA A 46 -13.03 -2.63 -4.36
C ALA A 46 -14.26 -2.11 -5.10
N THR A 47 -14.08 -1.21 -6.07
CA THR A 47 -15.17 -0.70 -6.91
C THR A 47 -15.83 -1.82 -7.72
N ASP A 48 -15.04 -2.63 -8.43
CA ASP A 48 -15.53 -3.75 -9.24
C ASP A 48 -16.29 -4.78 -8.37
N LEU A 49 -15.78 -5.04 -7.15
CA LEU A 49 -16.45 -5.91 -6.18
C LEU A 49 -17.76 -5.29 -5.65
N LEU A 50 -17.79 -3.98 -5.40
CA LEU A 50 -18.98 -3.28 -4.94
C LEU A 50 -20.08 -3.31 -6.01
N GLU A 51 -19.73 -3.06 -7.27
CA GLU A 51 -20.66 -3.19 -8.41
C GLU A 51 -21.24 -4.60 -8.48
N THR A 52 -20.39 -5.63 -8.39
CA THR A 52 -20.83 -7.02 -8.35
C THR A 52 -21.76 -7.29 -7.15
N PHE A 53 -21.41 -6.77 -5.98
CA PHE A 53 -22.17 -6.97 -4.75
C PHE A 53 -23.56 -6.34 -4.82
N THR A 54 -23.70 -5.16 -5.42
CA THR A 54 -25.01 -4.52 -5.61
C THR A 54 -25.95 -5.41 -6.43
N CYS A 55 -25.44 -6.11 -7.45
CA CYS A 55 -26.22 -7.09 -8.21
C CYS A 55 -26.61 -8.31 -7.37
N LEU A 56 -25.67 -8.85 -6.57
CA LEU A 56 -25.89 -10.06 -5.76
C LEU A 56 -26.89 -9.84 -4.60
N THR A 57 -26.86 -8.68 -3.96
CA THR A 57 -27.82 -8.35 -2.89
C THR A 57 -29.28 -8.32 -3.38
N TYR A 58 -29.49 -8.09 -4.68
CA TYR A 58 -30.81 -8.11 -5.30
C TYR A 58 -31.32 -9.54 -5.52
N GLU A 59 -30.43 -10.52 -5.68
CA GLU A 59 -30.73 -11.88 -6.10
C GLU A 59 -30.11 -12.95 -5.19
N HIS A 60 -30.41 -12.99 -3.89
CA HIS A 60 -30.18 -14.16 -2.99
C HIS A 60 -28.88 -14.19 -2.13
N ALA A 61 -28.21 -13.08 -1.83
CA ALA A 61 -27.07 -13.12 -0.90
C ALA A 61 -27.47 -13.49 0.55
N ASP A 62 -26.86 -14.54 1.10
CA ASP A 62 -26.92 -14.89 2.53
C ASP A 62 -26.16 -13.83 3.38
N LEU A 63 -26.58 -13.60 4.63
CA LEU A 63 -25.90 -12.75 5.61
C LEU A 63 -24.40 -13.04 5.75
N ASN A 64 -23.98 -14.30 5.58
CA ASN A 64 -22.56 -14.70 5.57
C ASN A 64 -21.83 -14.15 4.33
N ASP A 65 -22.43 -14.28 3.15
CA ASP A 65 -21.85 -13.75 1.90
C ASP A 65 -21.68 -12.23 2.01
N ILE A 66 -22.70 -11.54 2.54
CA ILE A 66 -22.65 -10.10 2.81
C ILE A 66 -21.47 -9.77 3.73
N SER A 67 -21.32 -10.50 4.84
CA SER A 67 -20.25 -10.23 5.81
C SER A 67 -18.85 -10.45 5.23
N HIS A 68 -18.68 -11.51 4.43
CA HIS A 68 -17.41 -11.79 3.74
C HIS A 68 -17.06 -10.73 2.69
N ILE A 69 -18.04 -10.30 1.89
CA ILE A 69 -17.85 -9.28 0.86
C ILE A 69 -17.55 -7.91 1.50
N ILE A 70 -18.29 -7.54 2.55
CA ILE A 70 -18.02 -6.29 3.29
C ILE A 70 -16.61 -6.31 3.89
N ASN A 71 -16.15 -7.44 4.44
CA ASN A 71 -14.80 -7.56 4.95
C ASN A 71 -13.74 -7.40 3.84
N ALA A 72 -13.94 -8.03 2.68
CA ALA A 72 -13.04 -7.87 1.54
C ALA A 72 -12.99 -6.42 1.03
N LEU A 73 -14.16 -5.76 0.93
CA LEU A 73 -14.25 -4.35 0.57
C LEU A 73 -13.51 -3.46 1.58
N TYR A 74 -13.71 -3.69 2.87
CA TYR A 74 -13.02 -2.96 3.93
C TYR A 74 -11.50 -3.07 3.79
N LEU A 75 -10.98 -4.29 3.59
CA LEU A 75 -9.56 -4.55 3.40
C LEU A 75 -9.00 -3.82 2.19
N LEU A 76 -9.64 -3.96 1.02
CA LEU A 76 -9.18 -3.34 -0.23
C LEU A 76 -9.18 -1.81 -0.14
N VAL A 77 -10.22 -1.22 0.45
CA VAL A 77 -10.31 0.24 0.61
C VAL A 77 -9.27 0.75 1.60
N GLN A 78 -9.11 0.12 2.76
CA GLN A 78 -8.11 0.54 3.75
C GLN A 78 -6.69 0.41 3.22
N ASP A 79 -6.36 -0.73 2.58
CA ASP A 79 -5.05 -0.93 1.99
C ASP A 79 -4.77 0.11 0.88
N GLY A 80 -5.79 0.41 0.07
CA GLY A 80 -5.71 1.46 -0.94
C GLY A 80 -5.44 2.84 -0.34
N CYS A 81 -6.12 3.21 0.74
CA CYS A 81 -5.88 4.46 1.46
C CYS A 81 -4.48 4.53 2.07
N ASP A 82 -4.02 3.46 2.71
CA ASP A 82 -2.68 3.39 3.31
C ASP A 82 -1.58 3.55 2.25
N LEU A 83 -1.76 2.94 1.09
CA LEU A 83 -0.84 3.09 -0.04
C LEU A 83 -0.85 4.50 -0.62
N LEU A 84 -2.02 5.15 -0.73
CA LEU A 84 -2.10 6.55 -1.19
C LEU A 84 -1.40 7.50 -0.23
N GLU A 85 -1.60 7.33 1.08
CA GLU A 85 -0.88 8.12 2.09
C GLU A 85 0.64 7.88 1.97
N ALA A 86 1.08 6.62 1.82
CA ALA A 86 2.49 6.30 1.66
C ALA A 86 3.09 6.90 0.39
N ALA A 87 2.39 6.83 -0.75
CA ALA A 87 2.84 7.43 -2.02
C ALA A 87 3.01 8.95 -1.89
N GLN A 88 2.08 9.63 -1.22
CA GLN A 88 2.18 11.07 -0.94
C GLN A 88 3.42 11.38 -0.07
N HIS A 89 3.67 10.58 0.96
CA HIS A 89 4.86 10.75 1.79
C HIS A 89 6.17 10.55 1.01
N VAL A 90 6.23 9.57 0.11
CA VAL A 90 7.41 9.34 -0.74
C VAL A 90 7.61 10.49 -1.72
N GLN A 91 6.53 11.02 -2.30
CA GLN A 91 6.62 12.11 -3.26
C GLN A 91 6.99 13.47 -2.65
N LEU A 92 6.62 13.69 -1.38
CA LEU A 92 6.93 14.91 -0.63
C LEU A 92 8.30 14.87 0.07
N GLN A 93 8.95 13.71 0.15
CA GLN A 93 10.32 13.63 0.64
C GLN A 93 11.25 14.25 -0.42
N PRO A 94 11.96 15.36 -0.11
CA PRO A 94 12.94 15.91 -1.03
C PRO A 94 13.99 14.84 -1.31
N ALA A 95 14.56 14.83 -2.50
CA ALA A 95 15.78 14.09 -2.82
C ALA A 95 16.98 14.65 -2.01
N ALA A 96 16.92 14.57 -0.68
CA ALA A 96 17.95 14.94 0.24
C ALA A 96 18.63 13.65 0.69
N ASP A 97 19.60 13.19 -0.10
CA ASP A 97 20.77 12.42 0.37
C ASP A 97 21.73 12.03 -0.78
N ASN A 98 21.97 12.94 -1.74
CA ASN A 98 23.19 12.87 -2.53
C ASN A 98 24.15 13.98 -2.06
N PRO A 99 25.15 13.67 -1.23
CA PRO A 99 26.18 14.65 -0.90
C PRO A 99 26.93 15.06 -2.18
N PRO A 100 27.28 16.34 -2.36
CA PRO A 100 28.06 16.78 -3.51
C PRO A 100 29.39 16.03 -3.52
N GLN A 101 29.66 15.28 -4.61
CA GLN A 101 30.95 14.65 -4.84
C GLN A 101 32.04 15.73 -4.77
N PRO A 102 33.05 15.59 -3.89
CA PRO A 102 34.15 16.54 -3.84
C PRO A 102 34.88 16.50 -5.19
N SER A 103 34.90 17.64 -5.87
CA SER A 103 35.61 17.84 -7.12
C SER A 103 37.07 17.43 -6.94
N GLN A 104 37.51 16.41 -7.67
CA GLN A 104 38.92 16.02 -7.72
C GLN A 104 39.73 17.18 -8.34
N PRO A 105 40.82 17.64 -7.71
CA PRO A 105 41.71 18.59 -8.36
C PRO A 105 42.49 17.88 -9.46
N LEU A 106 42.39 18.37 -10.69
CA LEU A 106 43.30 18.00 -11.78
C LEU A 106 44.72 18.41 -11.39
N SER A 107 45.63 17.43 -11.35
CA SER A 107 47.09 17.65 -11.35
C SER A 107 47.61 17.79 -12.77
#